data_AF-A0A2N5D1S6-F1
#
_entry.id   AF-A0A2N5D1S6-F1
#
_cell.length_a   1.000
_cell.length_b   1.000
_cell.length_c   1.000
_cell.angle_alpha   90.00
_cell.angle_beta   90.00
_cell.angle_gamma   90.00
#
_symmetry.space_group_name_H-M   'P 1'
#
loop_
_entity.id
_entity.type
_entity.pdbx_description
1 polymer ?
#
loop_
_entity_poly.entity_id
_entity_poly.type
_entity_poly.pdbx_seq_one_letter_code
_entity_poly.pdbx_strand_id
1 'polypeptide(L)'
;MPQTKPKGVKPKWSLNVFRPIRDAIINVRRAYYNKVWGMHIHPTASFSLSAKFDRTNPKGVHVGEETYVAFDAAILTHDLTRGLYLNTYIGRRCFIGARSIILPGVTIGDECVIGSGAVVTKDIPPRSLVAGNPAKIIRSDIKIISRYGRMAREDEIEAANVAALALGAAE
;
A
#
# COMPACT_ATOMS: atom_id res chain seq x y z
N MET A 1 9.62 27.17 15.51
CA MET A 1 8.53 26.33 16.06
C MET A 1 7.97 25.48 14.92
N PRO A 2 7.83 24.15 15.06
CA PRO A 2 7.21 23.35 14.01
C PRO A 2 5.72 23.71 13.95
N GLN A 3 5.32 24.32 12.83
CA GLN A 3 3.91 24.68 12.59
C GLN A 3 3.09 23.40 12.57
N THR A 4 2.21 23.20 13.55
CA THR A 4 1.29 22.05 13.56
C THR A 4 0.36 22.19 12.36
N LYS A 5 0.47 21.31 11.37
CA LYS A 5 -0.45 21.32 10.22
C LYS A 5 -1.89 21.23 10.71
N PRO A 6 -2.82 22.06 10.19
CA PRO A 6 -4.21 22.04 10.62
C PRO A 6 -4.83 20.66 10.39
N LYS A 7 -5.61 20.18 11.36
CA LYS A 7 -6.36 18.93 11.21
C LYS A 7 -7.40 19.12 10.10
N GLY A 8 -7.32 18.31 9.04
CA GLY A 8 -8.24 18.39 7.91
C GLY A 8 -9.68 18.15 8.34
N VAL A 9 -10.61 18.99 7.86
CA VAL A 9 -12.05 18.85 8.13
C VAL A 9 -12.65 17.88 7.12
N LYS A 10 -13.45 16.90 7.59
CA LYS A 10 -14.14 15.98 6.69
C LYS A 10 -15.19 16.76 5.89
N PRO A 11 -15.21 16.66 4.55
CA PRO A 11 -16.20 17.35 3.73
C PRO A 11 -17.61 16.81 4.02
N LYS A 12 -18.61 17.70 4.03
CA LYS A 12 -20.03 17.34 4.23
C LYS A 12 -20.56 16.38 3.17
N TRP A 13 -20.01 16.46 1.95
CA TRP A 13 -20.32 15.57 0.84
C TRP A 13 -19.01 15.12 0.18
N SER A 14 -18.86 13.81 -0.01
CA SER A 14 -17.71 13.25 -0.72
C SER A 14 -18.04 11.88 -1.28
N LEU A 15 -17.18 11.39 -2.17
CA LEU A 15 -17.23 10.02 -2.67
C LEU A 15 -17.24 8.95 -1.55
N ASN A 16 -16.86 9.31 -0.31
CA ASN A 16 -16.96 8.41 0.83
C ASN A 16 -18.41 8.07 1.23
N VAL A 17 -19.41 8.89 0.84
CA VAL A 17 -20.84 8.56 1.03
C VAL A 17 -21.20 7.32 0.22
N PHE A 18 -20.59 7.14 -0.95
CA PHE A 18 -20.77 5.97 -1.81
C PHE A 18 -19.79 4.84 -1.51
N ARG A 19 -19.14 4.84 -0.33
CA ARG A 19 -18.16 3.82 0.05
C ARG A 19 -18.71 2.39 -0.07
N PRO A 20 -19.94 2.05 0.39
CA PRO A 20 -20.45 0.69 0.25
C PRO A 20 -20.56 0.24 -1.21
N ILE A 21 -21.02 1.13 -2.10
CA ILE A 21 -21.14 0.85 -3.54
C ILE A 21 -19.74 0.67 -4.16
N ARG A 22 -18.82 1.58 -3.85
CA ARG A 22 -17.43 1.48 -4.30
C ARG A 22 -16.79 0.17 -3.84
N ASP A 23 -16.98 -0.20 -2.58
CA ASP A 23 -16.42 -1.42 -2.00
C ASP A 23 -17.03 -2.66 -2.67
N ALA A 24 -18.32 -2.65 -3.00
CA ALA A 24 -18.95 -3.70 -3.80
C ALA A 24 -18.34 -3.81 -5.20
N ILE A 25 -18.13 -2.69 -5.90
CA ILE A 25 -17.46 -2.65 -7.21
C ILE A 25 -16.03 -3.21 -7.11
N ILE A 26 -15.28 -2.81 -6.08
CA ILE A 26 -13.91 -3.31 -5.83
C ILE A 26 -13.93 -4.82 -5.58
N ASN A 27 -14.88 -5.33 -4.79
CA ASN A 27 -15.02 -6.75 -4.52
C ASN A 27 -15.30 -7.55 -5.79
N VAL A 28 -16.24 -7.09 -6.63
CA VAL A 28 -16.55 -7.72 -7.93
C VAL A 28 -15.31 -7.70 -8.83
N ARG A 29 -14.63 -6.56 -8.94
CA ARG A 29 -13.45 -6.40 -9.78
C ARG A 29 -12.28 -7.27 -9.31
N ARG A 30 -12.07 -7.38 -7.99
CA ARG A 30 -11.07 -8.28 -7.40
C ARG A 30 -11.41 -9.74 -7.71
N ALA A 31 -12.67 -10.14 -7.55
CA ALA A 31 -13.10 -11.49 -7.88
C ALA A 31 -12.85 -11.80 -9.37
N TYR A 32 -13.11 -10.85 -10.26
CA TYR A 32 -12.79 -10.96 -11.69
C TYR A 32 -11.27 -11.09 -11.94
N TYR A 33 -10.43 -10.27 -11.30
CA TYR A 33 -8.97 -10.37 -11.40
C TYR A 33 -8.43 -11.71 -10.93
N ASN A 34 -8.91 -12.22 -9.80
CA ASN A 34 -8.44 -13.51 -9.30
C ASN A 34 -8.97 -14.68 -10.15
N LYS A 35 -10.28 -14.70 -10.48
CA LYS A 35 -10.91 -15.84 -11.16
C LYS A 35 -10.66 -15.89 -12.65
N VAL A 36 -10.64 -14.75 -13.34
CA VAL A 36 -10.49 -14.70 -14.81
C VAL A 36 -9.04 -14.48 -15.22
N TRP A 37 -8.33 -13.58 -14.54
CA TRP A 37 -6.94 -13.27 -14.88
C TRP A 37 -5.92 -14.11 -14.10
N GLY A 38 -6.36 -14.87 -13.08
CA GLY A 38 -5.46 -15.71 -12.27
C GLY A 38 -4.54 -14.91 -11.34
N MET A 39 -4.88 -13.66 -11.02
CA MET A 39 -4.13 -12.85 -10.05
C MET A 39 -4.31 -13.37 -8.62
N HIS A 40 -3.41 -12.99 -7.72
CA HIS A 40 -3.44 -13.36 -6.30
C HIS A 40 -3.63 -12.12 -5.41
N ILE A 41 -4.83 -11.52 -5.43
CA ILE A 41 -5.17 -10.34 -4.63
C ILE A 41 -6.02 -10.76 -3.42
N HIS A 42 -5.55 -10.49 -2.19
CA HIS A 42 -6.23 -10.89 -0.96
C HIS A 42 -7.65 -10.28 -0.83
N PRO A 43 -8.65 -10.99 -0.26
CA PRO A 43 -10.02 -10.49 -0.09
C PRO A 43 -10.18 -9.18 0.70
N THR A 44 -9.23 -8.85 1.57
CA THR A 44 -9.24 -7.60 2.34
C THR A 44 -8.39 -6.49 1.71
N ALA A 45 -7.62 -6.81 0.66
CA ALA A 45 -6.90 -5.81 -0.12
C ALA A 45 -7.90 -4.93 -0.87
N SER A 46 -7.59 -3.64 -0.92
CA SER A 46 -8.40 -2.64 -1.60
C SER A 46 -7.53 -1.87 -2.59
N PHE A 47 -8.14 -1.33 -3.64
CA PHE A 47 -7.42 -0.61 -4.66
C PHE A 47 -8.31 0.42 -5.35
N SER A 48 -7.70 1.46 -5.89
CA SER A 48 -8.39 2.40 -6.76
C SER A 48 -8.91 1.71 -8.02
N LEU A 49 -10.06 2.17 -8.53
CA LEU A 49 -10.56 1.74 -9.84
C LEU A 49 -9.61 2.06 -11.01
N SER A 50 -8.66 2.97 -10.80
CA SER A 50 -7.64 3.33 -11.78
C SER A 50 -6.28 2.64 -11.54
N ALA A 51 -6.14 1.83 -10.49
CA ALA A 51 -4.94 1.03 -10.28
C ALA A 51 -4.71 0.10 -11.46
N LYS A 52 -3.45 0.00 -11.90
CA LYS A 52 -3.02 -0.76 -13.06
C LYS A 52 -2.31 -2.02 -12.59
N PHE A 53 -3.00 -3.14 -12.71
CA PHE A 53 -2.40 -4.46 -12.55
C PHE A 53 -2.01 -5.01 -13.91
N ASP A 54 -0.84 -5.59 -13.99
CA ASP A 54 -0.30 -6.21 -15.19
C ASP A 54 -1.24 -7.28 -15.76
N ARG A 55 -1.57 -7.19 -17.04
CA ARG A 55 -2.42 -8.17 -17.74
C ARG A 55 -1.64 -9.08 -18.68
N THR A 56 -0.37 -8.79 -18.93
CA THR A 56 0.49 -9.63 -19.77
C THR A 56 1.00 -10.82 -18.97
N ASN A 57 1.36 -10.63 -17.69
CA ASN A 57 1.67 -11.70 -16.75
C ASN A 57 0.83 -11.62 -15.46
N PRO A 58 -0.49 -11.78 -15.55
CA PRO A 58 -1.39 -11.51 -14.43
C PRO A 58 -1.19 -12.47 -13.25
N LYS A 59 -0.78 -13.72 -13.51
CA LYS A 59 -0.50 -14.71 -12.46
C LYS A 59 0.64 -14.30 -11.53
N GLY A 60 1.54 -13.44 -12.00
CA GLY A 60 2.64 -12.92 -11.18
C GLY A 60 2.24 -11.81 -10.21
N VAL A 61 0.98 -11.34 -10.23
CA VAL A 61 0.52 -10.25 -9.34
C VAL A 61 0.09 -10.83 -8.01
N HIS A 62 0.83 -10.51 -6.94
CA HIS A 62 0.49 -10.91 -5.57
C HIS A 62 0.30 -9.68 -4.67
N VAL A 63 -0.87 -9.55 -4.05
CA VAL A 63 -1.20 -8.44 -3.13
C VAL A 63 -1.74 -8.99 -1.82
N GLY A 64 -1.02 -8.68 -0.74
CA GLY A 64 -1.29 -9.15 0.61
C GLY A 64 -2.50 -8.50 1.28
N GLU A 65 -2.82 -9.04 2.45
CA GLU A 65 -3.94 -8.65 3.30
C GLU A 65 -3.93 -7.15 3.64
N GLU A 66 -5.10 -6.49 3.61
CA GLU A 66 -5.28 -5.11 4.07
C GLU A 66 -4.36 -4.07 3.41
N THR A 67 -3.74 -4.43 2.29
CA THR A 67 -2.94 -3.52 1.47
C THR A 67 -3.86 -2.64 0.64
N TYR A 68 -3.46 -1.38 0.48
CA TYR A 68 -4.15 -0.42 -0.38
C TYR A 68 -3.28 0.00 -1.56
N VAL A 69 -3.81 -0.16 -2.77
CA VAL A 69 -3.19 0.34 -4.00
C VAL A 69 -3.87 1.61 -4.47
N ALA A 70 -3.17 2.74 -4.39
CA ALA A 70 -3.73 4.04 -4.72
C ALA A 70 -3.93 4.23 -6.24
N PHE A 71 -4.55 5.36 -6.60
CA PHE A 71 -4.90 5.67 -7.98
C PHE A 71 -3.68 5.72 -8.89
N ASP A 72 -3.84 5.13 -10.08
CA ASP A 72 -2.86 5.07 -11.16
C ASP A 72 -1.52 4.41 -10.79
N ALA A 73 -1.40 3.78 -9.63
CA ALA A 73 -0.25 2.95 -9.31
C ALA A 73 -0.19 1.76 -10.28
N ALA A 74 0.99 1.44 -10.77
CA ALA A 74 1.24 0.34 -11.69
C ALA A 74 2.03 -0.77 -10.99
N ILE A 75 1.45 -1.97 -10.95
CA ILE A 75 2.09 -3.18 -10.47
C ILE A 75 2.46 -4.01 -11.70
N LEU A 76 3.74 -4.07 -12.03
CA LEU A 76 4.24 -4.78 -13.20
C LEU A 76 4.80 -6.14 -12.81
N THR A 77 4.65 -7.10 -13.70
CA THR A 77 5.11 -8.49 -13.59
C THR A 77 5.70 -8.98 -14.91
N HIS A 78 5.76 -8.13 -15.94
CA HIS A 78 6.50 -8.39 -17.16
C HIS A 78 7.31 -7.18 -17.64
N ASP A 79 8.38 -7.45 -18.38
CA ASP A 79 9.11 -6.48 -19.19
C ASP A 79 9.38 -7.10 -20.56
N LEU A 80 8.66 -6.63 -21.59
CA LEU A 80 8.78 -7.14 -22.96
C LEU A 80 10.17 -6.93 -23.55
N THR A 81 10.83 -5.81 -23.23
CA THR A 81 12.14 -5.48 -23.81
C THR A 81 13.24 -6.39 -23.29
N ARG A 82 13.06 -6.92 -22.07
CA ARG A 82 13.99 -7.84 -21.41
C ARG A 82 13.51 -9.29 -21.47
N GLY A 83 12.33 -9.57 -22.02
CA GLY A 83 11.71 -10.89 -22.01
C GLY A 83 11.43 -11.45 -20.61
N LEU A 84 11.23 -10.58 -19.62
CA LEU A 84 11.05 -10.99 -18.22
C LEU A 84 9.56 -11.18 -17.91
N TYR A 85 9.25 -12.29 -17.25
CA TYR A 85 7.92 -12.62 -16.72
C TYR A 85 8.13 -13.11 -15.29
N LEU A 86 7.98 -12.21 -14.32
CA LEU A 86 8.37 -12.41 -12.93
C LEU A 86 7.19 -12.18 -12.00
N ASN A 87 7.26 -12.74 -10.80
CA ASN A 87 6.28 -12.49 -9.75
C ASN A 87 6.65 -11.22 -9.00
N THR A 88 5.67 -10.35 -8.78
CA THR A 88 5.80 -9.14 -7.97
C THR A 88 4.93 -9.30 -6.74
N TYR A 89 5.55 -9.22 -5.56
CA TYR A 89 4.91 -9.48 -4.30
C TYR A 89 4.73 -8.19 -3.51
N ILE A 90 3.52 -7.95 -3.04
CA ILE A 90 3.21 -6.88 -2.11
C ILE A 90 2.72 -7.51 -0.82
N GLY A 91 3.44 -7.26 0.28
CA GLY A 91 3.09 -7.74 1.62
C GLY A 91 1.76 -7.21 2.15
N ARG A 92 1.48 -7.55 3.41
CA ARG A 92 0.25 -7.12 4.11
C ARG A 92 0.36 -5.70 4.63
N ARG A 93 -0.78 -5.02 4.77
CA ARG A 93 -0.94 -3.67 5.34
C ARG A 93 0.00 -2.64 4.69
N CYS A 94 0.32 -2.81 3.42
CA CYS A 94 1.13 -1.85 2.68
C CYS A 94 0.25 -0.70 2.16
N PHE A 95 0.86 0.46 1.98
CA PHE A 95 0.31 1.55 1.19
C PHE A 95 1.12 1.73 -0.08
N ILE A 96 0.50 1.54 -1.24
CA ILE A 96 1.13 1.78 -2.54
C ILE A 96 0.67 3.14 -3.05
N GLY A 97 1.59 4.10 -3.04
CA GLY A 97 1.32 5.50 -3.36
C GLY A 97 0.79 5.75 -4.77
N ALA A 98 0.12 6.88 -4.94
CA ALA A 98 -0.51 7.19 -6.21
C ALA A 98 0.54 7.37 -7.31
N ARG A 99 0.25 6.86 -8.51
CA ARG A 99 1.17 6.90 -9.66
C ARG A 99 2.56 6.30 -9.40
N SER A 100 2.75 5.48 -8.35
CA SER A 100 3.99 4.73 -8.19
C SER A 100 4.06 3.59 -9.20
N ILE A 101 5.27 3.20 -9.60
CA ILE A 101 5.52 2.08 -10.51
C ILE A 101 6.35 1.05 -9.75
N ILE A 102 5.82 -0.16 -9.62
CA ILE A 102 6.54 -1.31 -9.05
C ILE A 102 7.01 -2.16 -10.23
N LEU A 103 8.34 -2.27 -10.41
CA LEU A 103 8.91 -3.03 -11.51
C LEU A 103 8.71 -4.56 -11.33
N PRO A 104 8.77 -5.34 -12.43
CA PRO A 104 8.64 -6.79 -12.38
C PRO A 104 9.69 -7.44 -11.48
N GLY A 105 9.27 -8.43 -10.69
CA GLY A 105 10.16 -9.24 -9.87
C GLY A 105 10.49 -8.64 -8.51
N VAL A 106 9.86 -7.53 -8.13
CA VAL A 106 10.08 -6.87 -6.84
C VAL A 106 9.24 -7.51 -5.74
N THR A 107 9.86 -7.73 -4.58
CA THR A 107 9.19 -8.09 -3.33
C THR A 107 9.16 -6.89 -2.37
N ILE A 108 7.95 -6.43 -2.05
CA ILE A 108 7.69 -5.42 -1.01
C ILE A 108 7.28 -6.16 0.25
N GLY A 109 8.07 -6.03 1.32
CA GLY A 109 7.78 -6.59 2.62
C GLY A 109 6.52 -6.02 3.27
N ASP A 110 6.09 -6.65 4.35
CA ASP A 110 4.90 -6.22 5.09
C ASP A 110 5.02 -4.79 5.63
N GLU A 111 3.90 -4.10 5.76
CA GLU A 111 3.78 -2.80 6.44
C GLU A 111 4.64 -1.69 5.82
N CYS A 112 4.93 -1.80 4.52
CA CYS A 112 5.67 -0.78 3.78
C CYS A 112 4.77 0.35 3.29
N VAL A 113 5.36 1.53 3.17
CA VAL A 113 4.73 2.70 2.57
C VAL A 113 5.56 3.12 1.37
N ILE A 114 4.96 3.00 0.19
CA ILE A 114 5.53 3.47 -1.07
C ILE A 114 5.00 4.87 -1.34
N GLY A 115 5.90 5.84 -1.43
CA GLY A 115 5.57 7.22 -1.75
C GLY A 115 4.93 7.36 -3.12
N SER A 116 4.03 8.34 -3.27
CA SER A 116 3.44 8.65 -4.57
C SER A 116 4.49 9.02 -5.61
N GLY A 117 4.33 8.53 -6.84
CA GLY A 117 5.27 8.75 -7.94
C GLY A 117 6.59 7.98 -7.82
N ALA A 118 6.76 7.11 -6.81
CA ALA A 118 7.98 6.34 -6.65
C ALA A 118 8.14 5.28 -7.76
N VAL A 119 9.38 5.03 -8.21
CA VAL A 119 9.72 3.93 -9.13
C VAL A 119 10.55 2.91 -8.37
N VAL A 120 9.91 1.83 -7.97
CA VAL A 120 10.51 0.78 -7.13
C VAL A 120 11.18 -0.24 -8.04
N THR A 121 12.50 -0.30 -7.94
CA THR A 121 13.37 -1.11 -8.82
C THR A 121 14.03 -2.29 -8.12
N LYS A 122 13.89 -2.39 -6.78
CA LYS A 122 14.52 -3.40 -5.92
C LYS A 122 13.58 -3.76 -4.79
N ASP A 123 13.84 -4.92 -4.17
CA ASP A 123 13.10 -5.39 -3.02
C ASP A 123 13.16 -4.41 -1.85
N ILE A 124 12.05 -4.31 -1.13
CA ILE A 124 11.87 -3.39 -0.02
C ILE A 124 11.66 -4.21 1.26
N PRO A 125 12.52 -4.04 2.29
CA PRO A 125 12.35 -4.77 3.53
C PRO A 125 11.09 -4.29 4.29
N PRO A 126 10.47 -5.15 5.13
CA PRO A 126 9.28 -4.78 5.90
C PRO A 126 9.43 -3.48 6.69
N ARG A 127 8.30 -2.80 6.94
CA ARG A 127 8.25 -1.54 7.72
C ARG A 127 9.16 -0.44 7.16
N SER A 128 9.27 -0.36 5.84
CA SER A 128 10.04 0.70 5.17
C SER A 128 9.14 1.75 4.55
N LEU A 129 9.53 3.01 4.68
CA LEU A 129 9.01 4.13 3.90
C LEU A 129 10.00 4.44 2.78
N VAL A 130 9.54 4.33 1.53
CA VAL A 130 10.37 4.59 0.34
C VAL A 130 9.76 5.68 -0.52
N ALA A 131 10.57 6.47 -1.22
CA ALA A 131 10.10 7.32 -2.31
C ALA A 131 11.21 7.65 -3.31
N GLY A 132 10.84 8.31 -4.42
CA GLY A 132 11.77 8.77 -5.45
C GLY A 132 11.81 7.87 -6.69
N ASN A 133 12.58 8.30 -7.69
CA ASN A 133 12.84 7.56 -8.91
C ASN A 133 14.36 7.63 -9.23
N PRO A 134 15.13 6.55 -9.03
CA PRO A 134 14.71 5.29 -8.42
C PRO A 134 14.35 5.46 -6.94
N ALA A 135 13.41 4.64 -6.45
CA ALA A 135 12.96 4.69 -5.07
C ALA A 135 14.09 4.30 -4.10
N LYS A 136 14.22 5.06 -3.01
CA LYS A 136 15.16 4.79 -1.92
C LYS A 136 14.41 4.73 -0.59
N ILE A 137 14.92 3.95 0.35
CA ILE A 137 14.43 3.92 1.73
C ILE A 137 14.74 5.28 2.37
N ILE A 138 13.69 5.98 2.78
CA ILE A 138 13.76 7.26 3.49
C ILE A 138 13.77 7.01 4.99
N ARG A 139 13.00 6.02 5.44
CA ARG A 139 12.91 5.64 6.85
C ARG A 139 12.65 4.14 6.98
N SER A 140 13.37 3.52 7.89
CA SER A 140 13.15 2.13 8.31
C SER A 140 12.36 2.07 9.62
N ASP A 141 11.81 0.90 9.93
CA ASP A 141 11.05 0.62 11.15
C ASP A 141 9.91 1.61 11.43
N ILE A 142 9.15 1.93 10.38
CA ILE A 142 7.91 2.68 10.54
C ILE A 142 6.87 1.83 11.28
N LYS A 143 6.05 2.48 12.11
CA LYS A 143 4.96 1.83 12.82
C LYS A 143 3.65 2.00 12.04
N ILE A 144 3.08 0.90 11.56
CA ILE A 144 1.75 0.86 10.95
C ILE A 144 0.73 0.50 12.03
N ILE A 145 -0.28 1.34 12.20
CA ILE A 145 -1.27 1.23 13.29
C ILE A 145 -2.61 0.66 12.84
N SER A 146 -2.88 0.63 11.53
CA SER A 146 -4.11 0.07 10.99
C SER A 146 -3.93 -0.40 9.54
N ARG A 147 -4.99 -1.03 9.01
CA ARG A 147 -5.13 -1.35 7.58
C ARG A 147 -4.71 -0.21 6.64
N TYR A 148 -4.37 -0.56 5.41
CA TYR A 148 -4.02 0.35 4.32
C TYR A 148 -2.74 1.16 4.54
N GLY A 149 -1.79 0.62 5.31
CA GLY A 149 -0.50 1.26 5.57
C GLY A 149 -0.61 2.59 6.31
N ARG A 150 -1.62 2.73 7.19
CA ARG A 150 -1.74 3.93 8.03
C ARG A 150 -0.60 3.95 9.04
N MET A 151 0.36 4.85 8.83
CA MET A 151 1.43 5.11 9.78
C MET A 151 0.91 5.81 11.03
N ALA A 152 1.54 5.52 12.17
CA ALA A 152 1.34 6.27 13.40
C ALA A 152 1.79 7.73 13.22
N ARG A 153 0.99 8.68 13.71
CA ARG A 153 1.42 10.08 13.87
C ARG A 153 2.26 10.24 15.14
N GLU A 154 3.06 11.29 15.23
CA GLU A 154 3.88 11.54 16.44
C GLU A 154 3.04 11.55 17.73
N ASP A 155 1.84 12.15 17.72
CA ASP A 155 0.95 12.19 18.88
C ASP A 155 0.39 10.81 19.27
N GLU A 156 0.15 9.93 18.29
CA GLU A 156 -0.28 8.55 18.54
C GLU A 156 0.88 7.70 19.08
N ILE A 157 2.11 7.95 18.63
CA ILE A 157 3.32 7.28 19.14
C ILE A 157 3.56 7.70 20.60
N GLU A 158 3.48 9.00 20.89
CA GLU A 158 3.69 9.53 22.23
C GLU A 158 2.65 8.97 23.21
N ALA A 159 1.37 9.00 22.84
CA ALA A 159 0.31 8.44 23.67
C ALA A 159 0.51 6.93 23.93
N ALA A 160 0.96 6.17 22.94
CA ALA A 160 1.25 4.74 23.09
C ALA A 160 2.45 4.49 24.02
N ASN A 161 3.51 5.30 23.92
CA ASN A 161 4.67 5.19 24.80
C ASN A 161 4.30 5.52 26.26
N VAL A 162 3.55 6.60 26.48
CA VAL A 162 3.06 6.99 27.82
C VAL A 162 2.18 5.89 28.42
N ALA A 163 1.28 5.29 27.62
CA ALA A 163 0.46 4.17 28.08
C ALA A 163 1.29 2.93 28.45
N ALA A 164 2.32 2.59 27.65
CA ALA A 164 3.21 1.47 27.94
C ALA A 164 4.04 1.70 29.22
N LEU A 165 4.54 2.93 29.44
CA LEU A 165 5.23 3.31 30.67
C LEU A 165 4.32 3.26 31.90
N ALA A 166 3.07 3.69 31.78
CA ALA A 166 2.10 3.63 32.87
C ALA A 166 1.74 2.18 33.26
N LEU A 167 1.69 1.27 32.28
CA LEU A 167 1.50 -0.16 32.53
C LEU A 167 2.73 -0.80 33.18
N GLY A 168 3.94 -0.44 32.75
CA GLY A 168 5.18 -0.95 33.33
C GLY A 168 5.54 -0.37 34.71
N ALA A 169 4.91 0.73 35.13
CA ALA A 169 5.04 1.29 36.47
C ALA A 169 4.03 0.71 37.48
N ALA A 170 3.11 -0.15 37.01
CA ALA A 170 2.11 -0.84 37.83
C ALA A 170 2.50 -2.31 38.14
N GLU A 171 3.67 -2.76 37.67
CA GLU A 171 4.34 -4.01 38.04
C GLU A 171 5.47 -3.74 39.04
#